data_AF-A0A0F9UVI6-F1
#
_entry.id   AF-A0A0F9UVI6-F1
#
_cell.length_a   1.000
_cell.length_b   1.000
_cell.length_c   1.000
_cell.angle_alpha   90.00
_cell.angle_beta   90.00
_cell.angle_gamma   90.00
#
_symmetry.space_group_name_H-M   'P 1'
#
loop_
_entity.id
_entity.type
_entity.pdbx_description
1 polymer ?
#
loop_
_entity_poly.entity_id
_entity_poly.type
_entity_poly.pdbx_seq_one_letter_code
_entity_poly.pdbx_strand_id
1 'polypeptide(L)' 'MKNPIQKNIDKVIELFDDRNNFIVIYTTRSRYIREETKELLNKFNIPYHALVMEKIRADVYIDDKNEIW' A
#
# COMPACT_ATOMS: atom_id res chain seq x y z
N MET A 1 -17.91 -5.69 0.07
CA MET A 1 -16.58 -5.04 0.02
C MET A 1 -16.70 -3.65 0.63
N LYS A 2 -15.83 -3.27 1.57
CA LYS A 2 -15.74 -1.87 2.00
C LYS A 2 -15.13 -1.04 0.86
N ASN A 3 -15.63 0.16 0.65
CA ASN A 3 -15.05 1.10 -0.31
C ASN A 3 -13.64 1.50 0.15
N PRO A 4 -12.71 1.76 -0.78
CA PRO A 4 -11.39 2.25 -0.43
C PRO A 4 -11.46 3.64 0.22
N ILE A 5 -10.42 3.99 0.97
CA ILE A 5 -10.29 5.30 1.62
C ILE A 5 -9.72 6.28 0.59
N GLN A 6 -10.58 7.11 0.00
CA GLN A 6 -10.19 7.99 -1.11
C GLN A 6 -9.02 8.92 -0.76
N LYS A 7 -9.03 9.51 0.45
CA LYS A 7 -7.94 10.36 0.96
C LYS A 7 -6.55 9.70 0.86
N ASN A 8 -6.46 8.39 1.12
CA ASN A 8 -5.19 7.67 1.06
C ASN A 8 -4.78 7.39 -0.38
N ILE A 9 -5.74 7.14 -1.27
CA ILE A 9 -5.48 6.97 -2.70
C ILE A 9 -4.91 8.28 -3.27
N ASP A 10 -5.58 9.40 -3.00
CA ASP A 10 -5.18 10.71 -3.51
C ASP A 10 -3.75 11.05 -3.05
N LYS A 11 -3.42 10.78 -1.78
CA LYS A 11 -2.07 10.99 -1.26
C LYS A 11 -1.02 10.09 -1.91
N VAL A 12 -1.34 8.83 -2.18
CA VAL A 12 -0.43 7.91 -2.87
C VAL A 12 -0.18 8.38 -4.30
N ILE A 13 -1.20 8.86 -5.01
CA ILE A 13 -1.05 9.42 -6.36
C ILE A 13 -0.13 10.66 -6.32
N GLU A 14 -0.39 11.61 -5.42
CA GLU A 14 0.44 12.81 -5.23
C GLU A 14 1.92 12.44 -4.97
N LEU A 15 2.17 11.48 -4.06
CA LEU A 15 3.53 11.03 -3.76
C LEU A 15 4.17 10.27 -4.92
N PHE A 16 3.39 9.52 -5.69
CA PHE A 16 3.89 8.74 -6.83
C PHE A 16 4.28 9.64 -8.02
N ASP A 17 3.59 10.77 -8.21
CA ASP A 17 3.89 11.74 -9.28
C ASP A 17 5.26 12.42 -9.11
N ASP A 18 5.76 12.53 -7.88
CA ASP A 18 7.14 12.93 -7.62
C ASP A 18 8.11 11.76 -7.88
N ARG A 19 8.92 11.91 -8.93
CA ARG A 19 9.90 10.91 -9.37
C ARG A 19 11.02 10.61 -8.36
N ASN A 20 11.16 11.41 -7.30
CA ASN A 20 12.10 11.14 -6.23
C ASN A 20 11.57 10.13 -5.21
N ASN A 21 10.28 9.81 -5.26
CA ASN A 21 9.64 8.88 -4.35
C ASN A 21 9.57 7.47 -4.94
N PHE A 22 9.73 6.47 -4.07
CA PHE A 22 9.57 5.07 -4.42
C PHE A 22 8.50 4.42 -3.55
N ILE A 23 7.28 4.34 -4.08
CA ILE A 23 6.12 3.78 -3.37
C ILE A 23 6.17 2.24 -3.31
N VAL A 24 6.23 1.70 -2.10
CA VAL A 24 6.15 0.26 -1.81
C VAL A 24 4.88 -0.07 -1.04
N ILE A 25 4.04 -0.96 -1.59
CA ILE A 25 2.95 -1.56 -0.83
C ILE A 25 3.54 -2.71 0.00
N TYR A 26 3.67 -2.51 1.30
CA TYR A 26 4.23 -3.50 2.22
C TYR A 26 3.17 -4.06 3.16
N THR A 27 2.78 -5.32 2.95
CA THR A 27 1.59 -5.90 3.58
C THR A 27 1.86 -7.22 4.27
N THR A 28 1.13 -7.49 5.36
CA THR A 28 1.15 -8.77 6.09
C THR A 28 0.32 -9.87 5.41
N ARG A 29 -0.36 -9.54 4.29
CA ARG A 29 -1.11 -10.49 3.46
C ARG A 29 -0.20 -11.62 2.98
N SER A 30 -0.77 -12.81 2.88
CA SER A 30 -0.04 -13.98 2.38
C SER A 30 0.30 -13.83 0.90
N ARG A 31 1.44 -14.38 0.48
CA ARG A 31 1.83 -14.44 -0.94
C ARG A 31 0.83 -15.20 -1.81
N TYR A 32 0.02 -16.11 -1.25
CA TYR A 32 -0.98 -16.87 -2.00
C TYR A 32 -2.07 -15.96 -2.62
N ILE A 33 -2.36 -14.82 -2.00
CA ILE A 33 -3.37 -13.85 -2.46
C ILE A 33 -2.75 -12.65 -3.17
N ARG A 34 -1.53 -12.80 -3.70
CA ARG A 34 -0.78 -11.73 -4.36
C ARG A 34 -1.53 -11.20 -5.59
N GLU A 35 -2.02 -12.08 -6.45
CA GLU A 35 -2.67 -11.67 -7.70
C GLU A 35 -3.99 -10.95 -7.43
N GLU A 36 -4.81 -11.47 -6.51
CA GLU A 36 -6.04 -10.80 -6.06
C GLU A 36 -5.74 -9.41 -5.45
N THR A 37 -4.63 -9.28 -4.73
CA THR A 37 -4.17 -7.99 -4.20
C THR A 37 -3.77 -7.03 -5.32
N LYS A 38 -3.06 -7.51 -6.35
CA LYS A 38 -2.70 -6.71 -7.53
C LYS A 38 -3.93 -6.29 -8.32
N GLU A 39 -4.88 -7.20 -8.53
CA GLU A 39 -6.14 -6.91 -9.21
C GLU A 39 -6.93 -5.82 -8.48
N LEU A 40 -6.97 -5.88 -7.14
CA LEU A 40 -7.64 -4.87 -6.34
C LEU A 40 -6.96 -3.49 -6.46
N LEU A 41 -5.62 -3.45 -6.39
CA LEU A 41 -4.86 -2.21 -6.57
C LEU A 41 -5.08 -1.63 -7.97
N ASN A 42 -5.07 -2.48 -9.01
CA ASN A 42 -5.30 -2.07 -10.39
C ASN A 42 -6.74 -1.57 -10.61
N LYS A 43 -7.74 -2.27 -10.06
CA LYS A 43 -9.16 -1.88 -10.14
C LYS A 43 -9.41 -0.48 -9.60
N PHE A 44 -8.65 -0.07 -8.59
CA PHE A 44 -8.75 1.26 -7.98
C PHE A 44 -7.67 2.24 -8.46
N ASN A 45 -6.92 1.89 -9.52
CA ASN A 45 -5.85 2.71 -10.09
C ASN A 45 -4.84 3.20 -9.04
N ILE A 46 -4.47 2.35 -8.08
CA ILE A 46 -3.50 2.70 -7.04
C ILE A 46 -2.09 2.46 -7.60
N PRO A 47 -1.28 3.51 -7.82
CA PRO A 47 0.06 3.36 -8.37
C PRO A 47 1.07 2.91 -7.29
N TYR A 48 2.02 2.06 -7.68
CA TYR A 48 3.11 1.60 -6.81
C TYR A 48 4.27 1.05 -7.65
N HIS A 49 5.47 1.04 -7.10
CA HIS A 49 6.65 0.48 -7.75
C HIS A 49 6.90 -0.99 -7.35
N ALA A 50 6.61 -1.33 -6.09
CA ALA A 50 6.80 -2.69 -5.58
C ALA A 50 5.66 -3.12 -4.64
N LEU A 51 5.30 -4.40 -4.73
CA LEU A 51 4.39 -5.07 -3.81
C LEU A 51 5.17 -6.14 -3.04
N VAL A 52 5.38 -5.91 -1.74
CA VAL A 52 6.07 -6.82 -0.83
C VAL A 52 5.03 -7.47 0.09
N MET A 53 4.94 -8.79 0.01
CA MET A 53 3.99 -9.60 0.78
C MET A 53 4.65 -10.09 2.07
N GLU A 54 3.84 -10.65 2.97
CA GLU A 54 4.31 -11.35 4.17
C GLU A 54 5.21 -10.49 5.07
N LYS A 55 4.89 -9.18 5.20
CA LYS A 55 5.41 -8.35 6.29
C LYS A 55 5.20 -9.07 7.63
N ILE A 56 6.18 -8.95 8.53
CA ILE A 56 6.14 -9.52 9.89
C ILE A 56 4.82 -9.12 10.55
N ARG A 57 3.98 -10.07 10.96
CA ARG A 57 2.76 -9.76 11.72
C ARG A 57 3.12 -9.31 13.14
N ALA A 58 2.46 -8.28 13.61
CA ALA A 58 2.58 -7.76 14.97
C ALA A 58 1.22 -7.22 15.41
N ASP A 59 1.00 -7.13 16.72
CA ASP A 59 -0.18 -6.45 17.27
C ASP A 59 -0.11 -4.95 17.02
N VAL A 60 1.09 -4.35 17.16
CA VAL A 60 1.38 -2.93 16.92
C VAL A 60 2.81 -2.79 16.39
N TYR A 61 3.04 -1.83 15.49
CA TYR A 61 4.39 -1.37 15.13
C TYR A 61 4.68 -0.05 15.84
N ILE A 62 5.87 0.07 16.44
CA ILE A 62 6.39 1.31 17.01
C ILE A 62 7.55 1.75 16.12
N ASP A 63 7.40 2.91 15.49
CA ASP A 63 8.34 3.45 14.50
C ASP A 63 8.27 4.97 14.58
N ASP A 64 9.42 5.63 14.76
CA ASP A 64 9.55 7.07 14.92
C ASP A 64 9.19 7.86 13.66
N LYS A 65 9.10 7.18 12.51
CA LYS A 65 8.72 7.72 11.21
C LYS A 65 7.31 7.30 10.79
N ASN A 66 6.56 6.63 11.66
CA ASN A 66 5.19 6.27 11.34
C ASN A 66 4.30 7.51 11.42
N GLU A 67 3.80 7.94 10.26
CA GLU A 67 2.84 9.04 10.17
C GLU A 67 1.40 8.51 10.06
N ILE A 68 0.48 9.22 10.71
CA ILE A 68 -0.96 9.01 10.57
C ILE A 68 -1.50 10.14 9.72
N TRP A 69 -1.97 9.82 8.51
CA TRP A 69 -2.43 10.82 7.55
C TRP A 69 -3.89 11.22 7.72
#